data_AF-A0A7V3UFP5-F1
#
_entry.id   AF-A0A7V3UFP5-F1
#
_cell.length_a   1.000
_cell.length_b   1.000
_cell.length_c   1.000
_cell.angle_alpha   90.00
_cell.angle_beta   90.00
_cell.angle_gamma   90.00
#
_symmetry.space_group_name_H-M   'P 1'
#
loop_
_entity.id
_entity.type
_entity.pdbx_description
1 polymer ?
#
loop_
_entity_poly.entity_id
_entity_poly.type
_entity_poly.pdbx_seq_one_letter_code
_entity_poly.pdbx_strand_id
1 'polypeptide(L)'
;MQQQDIDRVQEFRKCIECYLCQNVCHVLREHQLHNEFIGPRFFVCIAALEMHPLDAEDRMTDLKKENGVGFCNITKCCTRVCPEEIKITDNAIIPLKERVADRFYDPLKRLIRYFTGHKKN
;
A
#
# COMPACT_ATOMS: atom_id res chain seq x y z
N MET A 1 1.65 -18.90 11.58
CA MET A 1 0.87 -18.25 10.51
C MET A 1 -0.60 -18.46 10.84
N GLN A 2 -1.35 -17.39 11.11
CA GLN A 2 -2.78 -17.50 11.41
C GLN A 2 -3.58 -17.46 10.11
N GLN A 3 -4.70 -18.18 10.04
CA GLN A 3 -5.55 -18.22 8.84
C GLN A 3 -6.00 -16.82 8.40
N GLN A 4 -6.25 -15.93 9.36
CA GLN A 4 -6.65 -14.54 9.15
C GLN A 4 -5.62 -13.72 8.35
N ASP A 5 -4.32 -13.97 8.56
CA ASP A 5 -3.25 -13.28 7.83
C ASP A 5 -3.24 -13.67 6.35
N ILE A 6 -3.58 -14.94 6.07
CA ILE A 6 -3.64 -15.48 4.72
C ILE A 6 -4.86 -14.93 3.99
N ASP A 7 -6.03 -14.97 4.64
CA ASP A 7 -7.30 -14.57 4.04
C ASP A 7 -7.29 -13.11 3.55
N ARG A 8 -6.57 -12.23 4.26
CA ARG A 8 -6.40 -10.83 3.88
C ARG A 8 -5.65 -10.68 2.56
N VAL A 9 -4.61 -11.48 2.33
CA VAL A 9 -3.79 -11.42 1.12
C VAL A 9 -4.49 -12.11 -0.06
N GLN A 10 -5.36 -13.10 0.21
CA GLN A 10 -6.13 -13.77 -0.85
C GLN A 10 -7.06 -12.80 -1.60
N GLU A 11 -7.58 -11.77 -0.93
CA GLU A 11 -8.40 -10.75 -1.59
C GLU A 11 -7.65 -10.08 -2.76
N PHE A 12 -6.39 -9.71 -2.55
CA PHE A 12 -5.60 -9.01 -3.57
C PHE A 12 -5.27 -9.90 -4.78
N ARG A 13 -5.26 -11.23 -4.60
CA ARG A 13 -5.02 -12.20 -5.66
C ARG A 13 -6.20 -12.36 -6.62
N LYS A 14 -7.37 -11.83 -6.29
CA LYS A 14 -8.50 -11.75 -7.22
C LYS A 14 -8.28 -10.74 -8.35
N CYS A 15 -7.27 -9.87 -8.25
CA CYS A 15 -7.07 -8.81 -9.23
C CYS A 15 -6.77 -9.37 -10.63
N ILE A 16 -7.69 -9.15 -11.57
CA ILE A 16 -7.59 -9.59 -12.97
C ILE A 16 -6.84 -8.62 -13.90
N GLU A 17 -6.11 -7.65 -13.35
CA GLU A 17 -5.31 -6.71 -14.17
C GLU A 17 -6.11 -5.93 -15.24
N CYS A 18 -7.37 -5.58 -14.97
CA CYS A 18 -8.20 -4.81 -15.92
C CYS A 18 -7.87 -3.30 -15.98
N TYR A 19 -7.07 -2.78 -15.05
CA TYR A 19 -6.66 -1.37 -14.94
C TYR A 19 -7.77 -0.31 -14.83
N LEU A 20 -9.05 -0.69 -14.66
CA LEU A 20 -10.15 0.27 -14.44
C LEU A 20 -9.92 1.20 -13.26
N CYS A 21 -9.35 0.66 -12.17
CA CYS A 21 -8.99 1.44 -10.99
C CYS A 21 -7.94 2.53 -11.28
N GLN A 22 -7.02 2.30 -12.24
CA GLN A 22 -6.05 3.31 -12.65
C GLN A 22 -6.71 4.43 -13.43
N ASN A 23 -7.53 4.07 -14.42
CA ASN A 23 -8.17 5.03 -15.31
C ASN A 23 -9.09 6.01 -14.54
N VAL A 24 -9.86 5.51 -13.57
CA VAL A 24 -10.77 6.36 -12.77
C VAL A 24 -10.05 7.17 -11.68
N CYS A 25 -8.78 6.91 -11.39
CA CYS A 25 -8.11 7.54 -10.25
C CYS A 25 -7.94 9.04 -10.46
N HIS A 26 -8.49 9.87 -9.57
CA HIS A 26 -8.43 11.33 -9.70
C HIS A 26 -6.99 11.86 -9.69
N VAL A 27 -6.08 11.22 -8.95
CA VAL A 27 -4.66 11.62 -8.90
C VAL A 27 -3.98 11.46 -10.27
N LEU A 28 -4.30 10.38 -11.00
CA LEU A 28 -3.77 10.14 -12.33
C LEU A 28 -4.52 10.97 -13.39
N ARG A 29 -5.84 10.99 -13.32
CA ARG A 29 -6.70 11.59 -14.35
C ARG A 29 -6.73 13.12 -14.30
N GLU A 30 -6.80 13.70 -13.11
CA GLU A 30 -7.00 15.15 -12.93
C GLU A 30 -5.66 15.84 -12.63
N HIS A 31 -4.84 15.27 -11.75
CA HIS A 31 -3.56 15.87 -11.38
C HIS A 31 -2.38 15.44 -12.26
N GLN A 32 -2.57 14.47 -13.18
CA GLN A 32 -1.57 14.02 -14.16
C GLN A 32 -0.20 13.62 -13.55
N LEU A 33 -0.18 13.15 -12.31
CA LEU A 33 1.02 12.74 -11.58
C LEU A 33 1.52 11.35 -12.00
N HIS A 34 1.61 11.08 -13.30
CA HIS A 34 1.96 9.76 -13.83
C HIS A 34 3.39 9.33 -13.52
N ASN A 35 4.30 10.29 -13.26
CA ASN A 35 5.69 10.00 -12.94
C ASN A 35 5.92 9.80 -11.44
N GLU A 36 5.10 10.43 -10.60
CA GLU A 36 5.26 10.45 -9.15
C GLU A 36 4.32 9.47 -8.43
N PHE A 37 3.21 9.09 -9.07
CA PHE A 37 2.18 8.23 -8.47
C PHE A 37 1.93 7.01 -9.34
N ILE A 38 2.32 5.83 -8.86
CA ILE A 38 2.11 4.59 -9.63
C ILE A 38 0.62 4.24 -9.77
N GLY A 39 -0.19 4.54 -8.74
CA GLY A 39 -1.63 4.35 -8.73
C GLY A 39 -2.16 3.00 -8.21
N PRO A 40 -3.49 2.91 -8.00
CA PRO A 40 -4.16 1.85 -7.24
C PRO A 40 -3.83 0.41 -7.64
N ARG A 41 -3.75 0.10 -8.94
CA ARG A 41 -3.47 -1.29 -9.38
C ARG A 41 -2.14 -1.77 -8.83
N PHE A 42 -1.09 -0.96 -8.93
CA PHE A 42 0.23 -1.35 -8.46
C PHE A 42 0.30 -1.40 -6.93
N PHE A 43 -0.46 -0.56 -6.20
CA PHE A 43 -0.58 -0.69 -4.75
C PHE A 43 -1.25 -1.99 -4.31
N VAL A 44 -2.21 -2.53 -5.06
CA VAL A 44 -2.75 -3.88 -4.78
C VAL A 44 -1.65 -4.94 -4.88
N CYS A 45 -0.77 -4.83 -5.88
CA CYS A 45 0.39 -5.72 -6.03
C CYS A 45 1.33 -5.63 -4.83
N ILE A 46 1.72 -4.41 -4.47
CA ILE A 46 2.63 -4.17 -3.35
C ILE A 46 1.99 -4.64 -2.04
N ALA A 47 0.69 -4.37 -1.82
CA ALA A 47 -0.03 -4.86 -0.66
C ALA A 47 -0.02 -6.39 -0.57
N ALA A 48 -0.19 -7.09 -1.70
CA ALA A 48 -0.16 -8.54 -1.75
C ALA A 48 1.21 -9.12 -1.34
N LEU A 49 2.30 -8.43 -1.65
CA LEU A 49 3.66 -8.85 -1.27
C LEU A 49 4.00 -8.41 0.14
N GLU A 50 3.85 -7.12 0.45
CA GLU A 50 4.29 -6.54 1.72
C GLU A 50 3.47 -7.04 2.92
N MET A 51 2.25 -7.56 2.70
CA MET A 51 1.44 -8.18 3.77
C MET A 51 1.57 -9.71 3.78
N HIS A 52 2.33 -10.30 2.86
CA HIS A 52 2.47 -11.74 2.78
C HIS A 52 3.36 -12.24 3.94
N PRO A 53 2.91 -13.25 4.70
CA PRO A 53 3.64 -13.70 5.90
C PRO A 53 5.01 -14.34 5.60
N LEU A 54 5.23 -14.76 4.35
CA LEU A 54 6.51 -15.33 3.90
C LEU A 54 7.40 -14.34 3.13
N ASP A 55 6.91 -13.12 2.88
CA ASP A 55 7.72 -12.11 2.21
C ASP A 55 8.75 -11.56 3.21
N ALA A 56 10.00 -11.49 2.77
CA ALA A 56 11.14 -11.08 3.58
C ALA A 56 11.76 -9.75 3.10
N GLU A 57 11.25 -9.20 2.00
CA GLU A 57 11.78 -8.00 1.37
C GLU A 57 11.04 -6.77 1.89
N ASP A 58 11.72 -5.63 1.94
CA ASP A 58 11.19 -4.40 2.50
C ASP A 58 11.05 -3.31 1.43
N ARG A 59 9.80 -3.00 1.05
CA ARG A 59 9.52 -2.04 -0.03
C ARG A 59 9.06 -0.69 0.49
N MET A 60 9.11 -0.46 1.80
CA MET A 60 8.51 0.73 2.41
C MET A 60 9.22 2.03 2.01
N THR A 61 10.52 1.97 1.72
CA THR A 61 11.29 3.14 1.28
C THR A 61 10.87 3.57 -0.12
N ASP A 62 10.79 2.63 -1.04
CA ASP A 62 10.38 2.86 -2.44
C ASP A 62 8.93 3.31 -2.48
N LEU A 63 8.09 2.67 -1.67
CA LEU A 63 6.67 3.01 -1.53
C LEU A 63 6.46 4.50 -1.18
N LYS A 64 7.35 5.06 -0.34
CA LYS A 64 7.34 6.47 0.05
C LYS A 64 7.96 7.38 -1.01
N LYS A 65 9.13 7.02 -1.53
CA LYS A 65 9.97 7.92 -2.34
C LYS A 65 9.65 7.87 -3.83
N GLU A 66 9.43 6.67 -4.36
CA GLU A 66 9.32 6.41 -5.79
C GLU A 66 7.88 6.15 -6.22
N ASN A 67 7.12 5.42 -5.41
CA ASN A 67 5.76 5.02 -5.78
C ASN A 67 4.68 6.06 -5.44
N GLY A 68 4.99 7.04 -4.59
CA GLY A 68 4.10 8.14 -4.26
C GLY A 68 2.83 7.75 -3.50
N VAL A 69 2.87 6.72 -2.63
CA VAL A 69 1.66 6.28 -1.89
C VAL A 69 0.95 7.42 -1.15
N GLY A 70 1.71 8.45 -0.75
CA GLY A 70 1.21 9.67 -0.10
C GLY A 70 0.14 10.42 -0.90
N PHE A 71 0.21 10.42 -2.24
CA PHE A 71 -0.69 11.20 -3.10
C PHE A 71 -2.13 10.69 -3.13
N CYS A 72 -2.40 9.45 -2.70
CA CYS A 72 -3.77 8.93 -2.73
C CYS A 72 -4.69 9.65 -1.72
N ASN A 73 -5.74 10.33 -2.20
CA ASN A 73 -6.69 11.07 -1.36
C ASN A 73 -7.82 10.22 -0.74
N ILE A 74 -7.72 8.87 -0.77
CA ILE A 74 -8.67 7.95 -0.10
C ILE A 74 -10.14 8.15 -0.55
N THR A 75 -10.38 8.68 -1.76
CA THR A 75 -11.74 8.95 -2.29
C THR A 75 -12.53 7.68 -2.64
N LYS A 76 -11.90 6.51 -2.60
CA LYS A 76 -12.48 5.21 -2.96
C LYS A 76 -12.97 5.09 -4.41
N CYS A 77 -12.51 5.95 -5.32
CA CYS A 77 -12.81 5.85 -6.76
C CYS A 77 -12.39 4.48 -7.34
N CYS A 78 -11.20 3.99 -6.98
CA CYS A 78 -10.67 2.69 -7.41
C CYS A 78 -11.49 1.50 -6.90
N THR A 79 -11.97 1.55 -5.66
CA THR A 79 -12.78 0.49 -5.05
C THR A 79 -14.15 0.38 -5.72
N ARG A 80 -14.79 1.52 -6.01
CA ARG A 80 -16.14 1.55 -6.61
C ARG A 80 -16.23 0.93 -8.01
N VAL A 81 -15.13 0.91 -8.77
CA VAL A 81 -15.10 0.41 -10.14
C VAL A 81 -14.48 -0.98 -10.29
N CYS A 82 -14.01 -1.58 -9.19
CA CYS A 82 -13.32 -2.87 -9.26
C CYS A 82 -14.34 -3.99 -9.53
N PRO A 83 -14.25 -4.73 -10.65
CA PRO A 83 -15.20 -5.79 -10.98
C PRO A 83 -15.10 -7.00 -10.05
N GLU A 84 -13.95 -7.17 -9.40
CA GLU A 84 -13.65 -8.26 -8.47
C GLU A 84 -13.96 -7.89 -7.00
N GLU A 85 -14.59 -6.73 -6.80
CA GLU A 85 -15.02 -6.22 -5.49
C GLU A 85 -13.89 -6.10 -4.46
N ILE A 86 -12.65 -5.93 -4.93
CA ILE A 86 -11.48 -5.75 -4.07
C ILE A 86 -11.61 -4.40 -3.35
N LYS A 87 -11.48 -4.41 -2.02
CA LYS A 87 -11.46 -3.21 -1.18
C LYS A 87 -10.11 -2.51 -1.26
N ILE A 88 -9.74 -2.06 -2.47
CA ILE A 88 -8.42 -1.49 -2.80
C ILE A 88 -8.02 -0.38 -1.82
N THR A 89 -8.93 0.54 -1.52
CA THR A 89 -8.60 1.64 -0.61
C THR A 89 -8.41 1.18 0.83
N ASP A 90 -9.36 0.40 1.35
CA ASP A 90 -9.43 0.05 2.77
C ASP A 90 -8.43 -1.04 3.16
N ASN A 91 -8.28 -2.05 2.30
CA ASN A 91 -7.46 -3.22 2.62
C ASN A 91 -6.04 -3.13 2.05
N ALA A 92 -5.82 -2.44 0.92
CA ALA A 92 -4.48 -2.27 0.34
C ALA A 92 -3.86 -0.90 0.65
N ILE A 93 -4.45 0.22 0.20
CA ILE A 93 -3.80 1.54 0.23
C ILE A 93 -3.67 2.09 1.65
N ILE A 94 -4.73 2.05 2.47
CA ILE A 94 -4.68 2.57 3.85
C ILE A 94 -3.60 1.84 4.68
N PRO A 95 -3.53 0.50 4.72
CA PRO A 95 -2.50 -0.19 5.48
C PRO A 95 -1.08 0.02 4.94
N LEU A 96 -0.92 0.25 3.63
CA LEU A 96 0.35 0.69 3.06
C LEU A 96 0.74 2.09 3.56
N LYS A 97 -0.21 3.03 3.60
CA LYS A 97 -0.01 4.37 4.17
C LYS A 97 0.34 4.33 5.65
N GLU A 98 -0.38 3.54 6.44
CA GLU A 98 -0.14 3.39 7.88
C GLU A 98 1.27 2.86 8.15
N ARG A 99 1.74 1.85 7.40
CA ARG A 99 3.11 1.34 7.52
C ARG A 99 4.16 2.38 7.14
N VAL A 100 3.91 3.20 6.10
CA VAL A 100 4.82 4.31 5.75
C VAL A 100 4.83 5.37 6.86
N ALA A 101 3.66 5.72 7.39
CA ALA A 101 3.50 6.67 8.48
C ALA A 101 4.27 6.21 9.73
N ASP A 102 4.05 4.96 10.14
CA ASP A 102 4.71 4.32 11.28
C ASP A 102 6.23 4.29 11.17
N ARG A 103 6.76 4.08 9.97
CA ARG A 103 8.21 3.97 9.77
C ARG A 103 8.91 5.31 9.75
N PHE A 104 8.31 6.31 9.10
CA PHE A 104 9.00 7.54 8.74
C PHE A 104 8.51 8.79 9.49
N TYR A 105 7.30 8.76 10.04
CA TYR A 105 6.66 9.95 10.62
C TYR A 105 6.34 9.80 12.10
N ASP A 106 6.26 8.58 12.66
CA ASP A 106 5.99 8.36 14.08
C ASP A 106 7.19 8.78 14.97
N PRO A 107 7.08 9.89 15.73
CA PRO A 107 8.17 10.38 16.56
C PRO A 107 8.39 9.51 17.80
N LEU A 108 7.35 8.85 18.31
CA LEU A 108 7.43 7.97 19.48
C LEU A 108 8.17 6.69 19.11
N LYS A 109 7.83 6.04 18.00
CA LYS A 109 8.59 4.88 17.50
C LYS A 109 10.04 5.24 17.20
N ARG A 110 10.30 6.43 16.65
CA ARG A 110 11.67 6.90 16.40
C ARG A 110 12.45 7.08 17.71
N LEU A 111 11.82 7.69 18.71
CA LEU A 111 12.40 7.92 20.03
C LEU A 111 12.64 6.60 20.77
N ILE A 112 11.68 5.66 20.73
CA ILE A 112 11.84 4.30 21.26
C ILE A 112 13.02 3.61 20.57
N ARG A 113 13.10 3.59 19.22
CA ARG A 113 14.26 2.99 18.52
C ARG A 113 15.59 3.62 18.91
N TYR A 114 15.61 4.93 19.15
CA TYR A 114 16.80 5.65 19.60
C TYR A 114 17.22 5.17 21.00
N PHE A 115 16.27 5.03 21.92
CA PHE A 115 16.53 4.58 23.29
C PHE A 115 16.76 3.07 23.42
N THR A 116 16.18 2.25 22.55
CA THR A 116 16.37 0.79 22.50
C THR A 116 17.54 0.38 21.58
N GLY A 117 18.41 1.31 21.21
CA GLY A 117 19.44 1.10 20.19
C GLY A 117 20.42 -0.04 20.51
N HIS A 118 20.69 -0.87 19.50
CA HIS A 118 21.75 -1.89 19.39
C HIS A 118 21.52 -3.27 20.06
N LYS A 119 20.75 -4.13 19.37
CA LYS A 119 21.22 -5.50 19.11
C LYS A 119 21.06 -5.79 17.62
N LYS A 120 22.14 -5.51 16.88
CA LYS A 120 22.36 -6.00 15.52
C LYS A 120 22.90 -7.42 15.69
N ASN A 121 22.11 -8.43 15.31
CA ASN A 121 22.62 -9.73 14.89
C ASN A 121 22.14 -9.91 13.45
#